data_AF-A0A7U9R0J4-F1
#
_entry.id   AF-A0A7U9R0J4-F1
#
_cell.length_a   1.000
_cell.length_b   1.000
_cell.length_c   1.000
_cell.angle_alpha   90.00
_cell.angle_beta   90.00
_cell.angle_gamma   90.00
#
_symmetry.space_group_name_H-M   'P 1'
#
loop_
_entity.id
_entity.type
_entity.pdbx_description
1 polymer ?
#
loop_
_entity_poly.entity_id
_entity_poly.type
_entity_poly.pdbx_seq_one_letter_code
_entity_poly.pdbx_strand_id
1 'polypeptide(L)'
;MGESKLVLSSQMIQEISENKQIGSVNLQKKGEVSSKDIEFIHGQNASENNNAGFAYGDTHSELNDYFTREIFKLEEGRHISPEDKFAIIISDELAKYNGYSVGDTVSIAPAELAMIDSEYVNLLQDTEEQVIATIVGIYTILEKQGGGGRITADCW
;
A
#
# COMPACT_ATOMS: atom_id res chain seq x y z
N MET A 1 -4.61 24.14 24.15
CA MET A 1 -3.91 24.39 22.88
C MET A 1 -4.05 23.11 22.07
N GLY A 2 -4.86 23.12 21.01
CA GLY A 2 -5.03 21.94 20.16
C GLY A 2 -3.81 21.75 19.29
N GLU A 3 -3.31 20.51 19.20
CA GLU A 3 -2.25 20.17 18.26
C GLU A 3 -2.73 20.48 16.84
N SER A 4 -2.04 21.38 16.13
CA SER A 4 -2.31 21.56 14.70
C SER A 4 -1.83 20.30 13.99
N LYS A 5 -2.76 19.48 13.48
CA LYS A 5 -2.46 18.39 12.57
C LYS A 5 -1.61 18.97 11.44
N LEU A 6 -0.35 18.52 11.34
CA LEU A 6 0.51 18.90 10.22
C LEU A 6 -0.14 18.40 8.94
N VAL A 7 -0.58 19.33 8.10
CA VAL A 7 -1.14 19.04 6.78
C VAL A 7 -0.13 19.57 5.77
N LEU A 8 0.42 18.69 4.95
CA LEU A 8 1.22 19.08 3.79
C LEU A 8 0.28 19.74 2.78
N SER A 9 0.33 21.07 2.70
CA SER A 9 -0.50 21.82 1.75
C SER A 9 0.10 21.76 0.35
N SER A 10 -0.72 21.96 -0.68
CA SER A 10 -0.25 22.04 -2.07
C SER A 10 0.81 23.13 -2.26
N GLN A 11 0.70 24.24 -1.52
CA GLN A 11 1.69 25.31 -1.54
C GLN A 11 3.04 24.86 -0.97
N MET A 12 3.05 24.17 0.18
CA MET A 12 4.29 23.63 0.75
C MET A 12 4.94 22.62 -0.18
N ILE A 13 4.15 21.74 -0.79
CA ILE A 13 4.63 20.75 -1.76
C ILE A 13 5.28 21.45 -2.96
N GLN A 14 4.66 22.51 -3.47
CA GLN A 14 5.20 23.31 -4.56
C GLN A 14 6.53 23.98 -4.17
N GLU A 15 6.58 24.65 -3.01
CA GLU A 15 7.79 25.32 -2.52
C GLU A 15 8.96 24.34 -2.36
N ILE A 16 8.71 23.13 -1.85
CA ILE A 16 9.71 22.07 -1.76
C ILE A 16 10.15 21.61 -3.15
N SER A 17 9.21 21.41 -4.07
CA SER A 17 9.48 20.91 -5.42
C SER A 17 10.27 21.91 -6.28
N GLU A 18 10.13 23.21 -6.04
CA GLU A 18 10.88 24.27 -6.75
C GLU A 18 12.30 24.50 -6.20
N ASN A 19 12.64 23.88 -5.06
CA ASN A 19 13.97 24.01 -4.47
C ASN A 19 15.01 23.24 -5.31
N LYS A 20 15.90 23.99 -5.97
CA LYS A 20 16.94 23.43 -6.86
C LYS A 20 17.96 22.50 -6.18
N GLN A 21 18.03 22.48 -4.85
CA GLN A 21 18.88 21.54 -4.10
C GLN A 21 18.20 20.19 -3.86
N ILE A 22 16.88 20.11 -4.10
CA ILE A 22 16.10 18.89 -3.97
C ILE A 22 16.03 18.23 -5.35
N GLY A 23 16.55 17.01 -5.46
CA GLY A 23 16.62 16.28 -6.74
C GLY A 23 15.27 15.72 -7.19
N SER A 24 14.40 15.34 -6.25
CA SER A 24 13.07 14.77 -6.50
C SER A 24 12.21 14.81 -5.23
N VAL A 25 10.88 14.77 -5.41
CA VAL A 25 9.90 14.70 -4.32
C VAL A 25 8.97 13.51 -4.54
N ASN A 26 8.79 12.70 -3.50
CA ASN A 26 7.77 11.65 -3.46
C ASN A 26 6.86 11.88 -2.26
N LEU A 27 5.56 12.06 -2.50
CA LEU A 27 4.58 12.16 -1.42
C LEU A 27 4.14 10.75 -1.06
N GLN A 28 4.28 10.40 0.22
CA GLN A 28 3.91 9.08 0.71
C GLN A 28 2.81 9.18 1.78
N LYS A 29 1.82 8.31 1.66
CA LYS A 29 0.86 8.02 2.73
C LYS A 29 0.79 6.51 2.94
N LYS A 30 0.87 6.06 4.20
CA LYS A 30 0.59 4.67 4.57
C LYS A 30 -0.84 4.55 5.06
N GLY A 31 -1.52 3.47 4.73
CA GLY A 31 -2.86 3.17 5.22
C GLY A 31 -3.22 1.70 5.13
N GLU A 32 -4.27 1.32 5.84
CA GLU A 32 -4.90 0.01 5.74
C GLU A 32 -5.87 0.00 4.56
N VAL A 33 -5.89 -1.10 3.82
CA VAL A 33 -6.73 -1.30 2.65
C VAL A 33 -7.41 -2.65 2.70
N SER A 34 -8.61 -2.73 2.16
CA SER A 34 -9.34 -3.98 1.93
C SER A 34 -9.66 -4.13 0.45
N SER A 35 -10.09 -5.32 0.07
CA SER A 35 -10.49 -5.64 -1.30
C SER A 35 -11.56 -6.73 -1.29
N LYS A 36 -12.46 -6.68 -2.27
CA LYS A 36 -13.40 -7.78 -2.55
C LYS A 36 -12.80 -8.80 -3.53
N ASP A 37 -11.73 -8.42 -4.24
CA ASP A 37 -11.08 -9.22 -5.27
C ASP A 37 -9.73 -9.80 -4.81
N ILE A 38 -9.10 -9.20 -3.79
CA ILE A 38 -7.85 -9.70 -3.20
C ILE A 38 -8.13 -10.30 -1.83
N GLU A 39 -7.75 -11.55 -1.66
CA GLU A 39 -7.52 -12.17 -0.36
C GLU A 39 -6.09 -11.85 0.08
N PHE A 40 -5.96 -11.05 1.14
CA PHE A 40 -4.66 -10.73 1.69
C PHE A 40 -4.12 -11.92 2.50
N ILE A 41 -2.79 -12.07 2.52
CA ILE A 41 -2.15 -13.26 3.09
C ILE A 41 -2.40 -13.33 4.59
N HIS A 42 -3.05 -14.42 5.03
CA HIS A 42 -3.51 -14.58 6.41
C HIS A 42 -2.38 -14.61 7.45
N GLY A 43 -2.47 -13.66 8.39
CA GLY A 43 -1.70 -13.64 9.64
C GLY A 43 -2.31 -14.54 10.74
N GLN A 44 -1.76 -14.46 11.95
CA GLN A 44 -2.21 -15.29 13.09
C GLN A 44 -3.67 -15.04 13.49
N ASN A 45 -4.16 -13.81 13.29
CA ASN A 45 -5.51 -13.39 13.68
C ASN A 45 -6.45 -13.20 12.48
N ALA A 46 -6.13 -13.78 11.33
CA ALA A 46 -6.96 -13.68 10.15
C ALA A 46 -8.34 -14.31 10.38
N SER A 47 -9.37 -13.64 9.91
CA SER A 47 -10.75 -14.08 9.94
C SER A 47 -11.48 -13.56 8.70
N GLU A 48 -12.69 -14.05 8.46
CA GLU A 48 -13.55 -13.55 7.38
C GLU A 48 -13.92 -12.07 7.52
N ASN A 49 -13.79 -11.50 8.73
CA ASN A 49 -14.20 -10.13 9.05
C ASN A 49 -13.04 -9.12 8.99
N ASN A 50 -11.84 -9.54 8.60
CA ASN A 50 -10.65 -8.67 8.64
C ASN A 50 -9.69 -8.82 7.46
N ASN A 51 -10.19 -9.21 6.29
CA ASN A 51 -9.40 -9.25 5.05
C ASN A 51 -8.89 -7.85 4.66
N ALA A 52 -7.73 -7.47 5.18
CA ALA A 52 -7.13 -6.15 5.01
C ALA A 52 -5.60 -6.23 5.02
N GLY A 53 -4.94 -5.44 4.17
CA GLY A 53 -3.50 -5.29 4.11
C GLY A 53 -3.05 -3.84 4.30
N PHE A 54 -1.75 -3.58 4.14
CA PHE A 54 -1.20 -2.22 4.14
C PHE A 54 -0.80 -1.80 2.73
N ALA A 55 -1.08 -0.54 2.40
CA ALA A 55 -0.62 0.08 1.17
C ALA A 55 0.19 1.34 1.45
N TYR A 56 1.14 1.60 0.56
CA TYR A 56 1.80 2.89 0.42
C TYR A 56 1.23 3.59 -0.81
N GLY A 57 0.64 4.76 -0.60
CA GLY A 57 0.30 5.69 -1.68
C GLY A 57 1.49 6.58 -1.95
N ASP A 58 2.18 6.33 -3.05
CA ASP A 58 3.33 7.10 -3.53
C ASP A 58 2.98 7.84 -4.82
N THR A 59 3.52 9.04 -5.02
CA THR A 59 3.44 9.74 -6.32
C THR A 59 4.48 9.22 -7.32
N HIS A 60 5.61 8.71 -6.80
CA HIS A 60 6.72 8.12 -7.54
C HIS A 60 7.19 6.87 -6.80
N SER A 61 6.67 5.70 -7.18
CA SER A 61 6.95 4.48 -6.41
C SER A 61 8.42 4.03 -6.46
N GLU A 62 9.16 4.40 -7.51
CA GLU A 62 10.60 4.14 -7.65
C GLU A 62 11.44 4.86 -6.60
N LEU A 63 10.89 5.94 -6.00
CA LEU A 63 11.51 6.71 -4.93
C LEU A 63 11.09 6.23 -3.53
N ASN A 64 10.27 5.19 -3.43
CA ASN A 64 9.93 4.59 -2.15
C ASN A 64 11.19 3.95 -1.51
N ASP A 65 11.34 4.10 -0.19
CA ASP A 65 12.51 3.64 0.57
C ASP A 65 12.80 2.13 0.34
N TYR A 66 11.77 1.30 0.22
CA TYR A 66 11.97 -0.14 0.00
C TYR A 66 12.55 -0.46 -1.38
N PHE A 67 12.18 0.29 -2.42
CA PHE A 67 12.76 0.12 -3.76
C PHE A 67 14.16 0.72 -3.85
N THR A 68 14.36 1.93 -3.32
CA THR A 68 15.68 2.60 -3.35
C THR A 68 16.74 1.90 -2.51
N ARG A 69 16.35 1.20 -1.44
CA ARG A 69 17.23 0.36 -0.62
C ARG A 69 17.33 -1.08 -1.11
N GLU A 70 16.74 -1.40 -2.26
CA GLU A 70 16.77 -2.74 -2.87
C GLU A 70 16.19 -3.85 -1.96
N ILE A 71 15.31 -3.48 -1.02
CA ILE A 71 14.52 -4.45 -0.24
C ILE A 71 13.42 -5.02 -1.13
N PHE A 72 12.78 -4.15 -1.92
CA PHE A 72 11.87 -4.53 -2.99
C PHE A 72 12.58 -4.43 -4.34
N LYS A 73 12.32 -5.40 -5.20
CA LYS A 73 12.77 -5.37 -6.59
C LYS A 73 11.58 -5.57 -7.51
N LEU A 74 11.34 -4.63 -8.42
CA LEU A 74 10.31 -4.77 -9.42
C LEU A 74 10.74 -5.83 -10.44
N GLU A 75 9.97 -6.91 -10.57
CA GLU A 75 10.28 -8.02 -11.49
C GLU A 75 9.48 -7.90 -12.80
N GLU A 76 8.24 -7.42 -12.72
CA GLU A 76 7.36 -7.28 -13.88
C GLU A 76 6.64 -5.93 -13.86
N GLY A 77 6.35 -5.41 -15.05
CA GLY A 77 5.61 -4.18 -15.23
C GLY A 77 6.47 -2.94 -15.03
N ARG A 78 5.91 -1.94 -14.34
CA ARG A 78 6.55 -0.64 -14.14
C ARG A 78 6.21 -0.01 -12.80
N HIS A 79 7.01 0.99 -12.42
CA HIS A 79 6.71 1.89 -11.32
C HIS A 79 5.49 2.79 -11.64
N ILE A 80 4.79 3.20 -10.58
CA ILE A 80 3.74 4.22 -10.59
C ILE A 80 4.39 5.60 -10.76
N SER A 81 3.81 6.43 -11.64
CA SER A 81 4.16 7.82 -11.86
C SER A 81 2.97 8.77 -11.62
N PRO A 82 3.16 10.10 -11.55
CA PRO A 82 2.10 11.06 -11.27
C PRO A 82 0.93 11.08 -12.27
N GLU A 83 1.14 10.55 -13.48
CA GLU A 83 0.14 10.44 -14.54
C GLU A 83 -0.84 9.30 -14.30
N ASP A 84 -0.46 8.33 -13.46
CA ASP A 84 -1.30 7.19 -13.14
C ASP A 84 -2.51 7.58 -12.29
N LYS A 85 -3.63 6.94 -12.59
CA LYS A 85 -4.83 6.98 -11.75
C LYS A 85 -5.25 5.57 -11.46
N PHE A 86 -5.46 5.27 -10.19
CA PHE A 86 -5.87 3.94 -9.72
C PHE A 86 -4.94 2.84 -10.26
N ALA A 87 -3.63 3.03 -10.07
CA ALA A 87 -2.62 2.03 -10.38
C ALA A 87 -2.04 1.48 -9.08
N ILE A 88 -1.82 0.17 -9.01
CA ILE A 88 -1.20 -0.49 -7.86
C ILE A 88 -0.03 -1.37 -8.31
N ILE A 89 0.92 -1.56 -7.42
CA ILE A 89 1.99 -2.55 -7.54
C ILE A 89 1.82 -3.49 -6.34
N ILE A 90 1.76 -4.80 -6.59
CA ILE A 90 1.57 -5.80 -5.53
C ILE A 90 2.81 -6.69 -5.40
N SER A 91 2.96 -7.35 -4.26
CA SER A 91 4.03 -8.32 -4.08
C SER A 91 3.79 -9.55 -4.95
N ASP A 92 4.86 -10.20 -5.39
CA ASP A 92 4.83 -11.48 -6.11
C ASP A 92 4.14 -12.57 -5.29
N GLU A 93 4.28 -12.54 -3.96
CA GLU A 93 3.60 -13.47 -3.07
C GLU A 93 2.08 -13.27 -3.11
N LEU A 94 1.60 -12.03 -2.99
CA LEU A 94 0.17 -11.70 -3.04
C LEU A 94 -0.43 -11.97 -4.42
N ALA A 95 0.31 -11.65 -5.50
CA ALA A 95 -0.08 -11.93 -6.87
C ALA A 95 -0.28 -13.43 -7.08
N LYS A 96 0.69 -14.26 -6.67
CA LYS A 96 0.62 -15.72 -6.78
C LYS A 96 -0.49 -16.32 -5.93
N TYR A 97 -0.68 -15.80 -4.71
CA TYR A 97 -1.72 -16.27 -3.80
C TYR A 97 -3.12 -16.11 -4.41
N ASN A 98 -3.35 -15.00 -5.12
CA ASN A 98 -4.64 -14.68 -5.72
C ASN A 98 -4.75 -15.02 -7.23
N GLY A 99 -3.65 -15.41 -7.87
CA GLY A 99 -3.63 -15.70 -9.31
C GLY A 99 -3.66 -14.47 -10.22
N TYR A 100 -3.18 -13.31 -9.73
CA TYR A 100 -3.14 -12.06 -10.49
C TYR A 100 -1.84 -11.86 -11.27
N SER A 101 -1.94 -11.13 -12.38
CA SER A 101 -0.83 -10.71 -13.25
C SER A 101 -0.87 -9.20 -13.52
N VAL A 102 0.21 -8.66 -14.10
CA VAL A 102 0.21 -7.26 -14.57
C VAL A 102 -0.86 -7.06 -15.64
N GLY A 103 -1.65 -6.01 -15.50
CA GLY A 103 -2.78 -5.67 -16.37
C GLY A 103 -4.15 -6.06 -15.81
N ASP A 104 -4.20 -6.95 -14.80
CA ASP A 104 -5.46 -7.28 -14.13
C ASP A 104 -5.98 -6.09 -13.30
N THR A 105 -7.29 -6.07 -13.09
CA THR A 105 -7.96 -5.02 -12.31
C THR A 105 -8.62 -5.59 -11.07
N VAL A 106 -8.51 -4.87 -9.96
CA VAL A 106 -9.04 -5.25 -8.65
C VAL A 106 -9.71 -4.06 -7.96
N SER A 107 -10.70 -4.32 -7.12
CA SER A 107 -11.27 -3.34 -6.19
C SER A 107 -10.32 -3.09 -5.02
N ILE A 108 -10.18 -1.83 -4.62
CA ILE A 108 -9.46 -1.42 -3.42
C ILE A 108 -10.33 -0.44 -2.64
N ALA A 109 -10.44 -0.66 -1.34
CA ALA A 109 -11.20 0.16 -0.41
C ALA A 109 -10.34 0.51 0.82
N PRO A 110 -10.62 1.60 1.56
CA PRO A 110 -10.00 1.82 2.85
C PRO A 110 -10.41 0.69 3.82
N ALA A 111 -9.53 0.40 4.78
CA ALA A 111 -9.85 -0.46 5.91
C ALA A 111 -9.54 0.27 7.22
N GLU A 112 -10.19 -0.17 8.29
CA GLU A 112 -9.87 0.26 9.65
C GLU A 112 -10.01 -0.93 10.59
N LEU A 113 -8.89 -1.53 10.95
CA LEU A 113 -8.85 -2.68 11.82
C LEU A 113 -8.97 -2.27 13.29
N ALA A 114 -9.90 -2.91 13.99
CA ALA A 114 -10.11 -2.71 15.41
C ALA A 114 -10.34 -4.03 16.15
N MET A 115 -9.96 -4.06 17.43
CA MET A 115 -10.28 -5.17 18.32
C MET A 115 -11.67 -4.99 18.93
N ILE A 116 -12.58 -5.90 18.62
CA ILE A 116 -13.93 -5.99 19.20
C ILE A 116 -14.11 -7.38 19.78
N ASP A 117 -14.48 -7.49 21.06
CA ASP A 117 -14.78 -8.76 21.73
C ASP A 117 -13.71 -9.86 21.56
N SER A 118 -12.43 -9.47 21.52
CA SER A 118 -11.25 -10.33 21.30
C SER A 118 -11.03 -10.80 19.87
N GLU A 119 -11.71 -10.22 18.90
CA GLU A 119 -11.52 -10.45 17.46
C GLU A 119 -11.09 -9.16 16.76
N TYR A 120 -10.20 -9.28 15.77
CA TYR A 120 -9.89 -8.17 14.87
C TYR A 120 -10.96 -8.12 13.78
N VAL A 121 -11.57 -6.95 13.60
CA VAL A 121 -12.58 -6.70 12.57
C VAL A 121 -12.22 -5.46 11.77
N ASN A 122 -12.51 -5.49 10.46
CA ASN A 122 -12.45 -4.30 9.61
C ASN A 122 -13.75 -3.50 9.79
N LEU A 123 -13.68 -2.36 10.48
CA LEU A 123 -14.82 -1.47 10.72
C LEU A 123 -15.42 -0.89 9.43
N LEU A 124 -14.69 -0.96 8.31
CA LEU A 124 -15.09 -0.43 7.00
C LEU A 124 -15.39 -1.54 5.99
N GLN A 125 -15.67 -2.77 6.43
CA GLN A 125 -15.88 -3.93 5.54
C GLN A 125 -16.97 -3.69 4.47
N ASP A 126 -18.04 -2.97 4.81
CA ASP A 126 -19.17 -2.67 3.93
C ASP A 126 -19.10 -1.28 3.28
N THR A 127 -17.91 -0.66 3.23
CA THR A 127 -17.78 0.67 2.63
C THR A 127 -18.10 0.67 1.14
N GLU A 128 -18.83 1.70 0.70
CA GLU A 128 -19.06 1.99 -0.73
C GLU A 128 -17.89 2.78 -1.34
N GLU A 129 -16.95 3.26 -0.51
CA GLU A 129 -15.75 3.97 -0.96
C GLU A 129 -14.72 2.98 -1.52
N GLN A 130 -14.94 2.52 -2.75
CA GLN A 130 -14.03 1.63 -3.45
C GLN A 130 -13.60 2.21 -4.81
N VAL A 131 -12.40 1.88 -5.23
CA VAL A 131 -11.87 2.21 -6.55
C VAL A 131 -11.46 0.93 -7.27
N ILE A 132 -11.61 0.92 -8.59
CA ILE A 132 -11.05 -0.16 -9.42
C ILE A 132 -9.65 0.27 -9.84
N ALA A 133 -8.66 -0.51 -9.43
CA ALA A 133 -7.26 -0.26 -9.72
C ALA A 133 -6.67 -1.30 -10.65
N THR A 134 -5.75 -0.89 -11.53
CA THR A 134 -4.99 -1.79 -12.41
C THR A 134 -3.67 -2.16 -11.74
N ILE A 135 -3.31 -3.44 -11.76
CA ILE A 135 -1.99 -3.91 -11.35
C ILE A 135 -0.99 -3.53 -12.45
N VAL A 136 -0.13 -2.55 -12.19
CA VAL A 136 0.87 -2.07 -13.17
C VAL A 136 2.26 -2.64 -12.95
N GLY A 137 2.48 -3.33 -11.83
CA GLY A 137 3.74 -3.97 -11.54
C GLY A 137 3.64 -5.03 -10.44
N ILE A 138 4.63 -5.91 -10.43
CA ILE A 138 4.81 -6.96 -9.43
C ILE A 138 6.25 -6.91 -8.92
N TYR A 139 6.42 -6.87 -7.60
CA TYR A 139 7.73 -6.81 -6.96
C TYR A 139 8.02 -8.03 -6.07
N THR A 140 9.29 -8.39 -5.94
CA THR A 140 9.78 -9.38 -4.97
C THR A 140 10.40 -8.69 -3.76
N ILE A 141 10.36 -9.38 -2.61
CA ILE A 141 11.01 -8.94 -1.38
C ILE A 141 12.34 -9.72 -1.25
N LEU A 142 13.47 -9.02 -1.38
CA LEU A 142 14.80 -9.62 -1.42
C LEU A 142 15.37 -9.87 -0.02
N GLU A 143 15.13 -8.97 0.93
CA GLU A 143 15.50 -9.15 2.33
C GLU A 143 14.25 -9.34 3.19
N LYS A 144 14.07 -10.57 3.70
CA LYS A 144 13.13 -10.81 4.80
C LYS A 144 13.77 -10.22 6.06
N GLN A 145 13.30 -9.06 6.50
CA GLN A 145 13.72 -8.45 7.77
C GLN A 145 13.53 -9.46 8.91
N GLY A 146 14.64 -9.92 9.50
CA GLY A 146 14.66 -10.88 10.60
C GLY A 146 14.50 -10.20 11.95
N GLY A 147 13.35 -10.37 12.58
CA GLY A 147 13.10 -9.95 13.96
C GLY A 147 11.70 -10.35 14.44
N GLY A 148 11.62 -11.47 15.16
CA GLY A 148 10.53 -11.87 16.07
C GLY A 148 9.11 -11.41 15.73
N GLY A 149 8.39 -12.20 14.93
CA GLY A 149 7.03 -11.94 14.47
C GLY A 149 7.03 -11.84 12.95
N ARG A 150 6.12 -12.57 12.29
CA ARG A 150 5.88 -12.42 10.85
C ARG A 150 5.41 -10.97 10.63
N ILE A 151 6.34 -10.04 10.37
CA ILE A 151 6.00 -8.79 9.71
C ILE A 151 6.09 -9.09 8.21
N THR A 152 5.11 -9.88 7.75
CA THR A 152 4.68 -9.81 6.36
C THR A 152 4.23 -8.37 6.15
N ALA A 153 4.58 -7.80 5.00
CA ALA A 153 4.02 -6.53 4.54
C ALA A 153 2.50 -6.64 4.24
N ASP A 154 1.90 -7.78 4.54
CA ASP A 154 0.52 -8.13 4.36
C ASP A 154 -0.06 -8.45 5.75
N CYS A 155 -1.10 -7.71 6.13
CA CYS A 155 -1.97 -7.93 7.29
C CYS A 155 -1.31 -7.86 8.68
N TRP A 156 -1.75 -6.90 9.49
CA TRP A 156 -1.93 -7.16 10.93
C TRP A 156 -3.36 -7.63 11.14
#